data_AF-A0A5C6S8I9-F1
#
_entry.id   AF-A0A5C6S8I9-F1
#
_cell.length_a   1.000
_cell.length_b   1.000
_cell.length_c   1.000
_cell.angle_alpha   90.00
_cell.angle_beta   90.00
_cell.angle_gamma   90.00
#
_symmetry.space_group_name_H-M   'P 1'
#
loop_
_entity.id
_entity.type
_entity.pdbx_description
1 polymer ?
#
loop_
_entity_poly.entity_id
_entity_poly.type
_entity_poly.pdbx_seq_one_letter_code
_entity_poly.pdbx_strand_id
1 'polypeptide(L)'
;MFGPDQARPVVRLTAGTATAMFLADKFCTLSQPGDAFRLNFVTTEAVLDIAHREVDLGIRNRPAEAGNLASRPLGVLRFASYRSWAVPRPELLEWVAMDPTHARHPAARWLHDQNLPVAVEANSVATVHELVRAGAGIGVMPCLTGDCDPSLTRAGPLIEDLTETQHLVMHADDRHLPHIRCVIDRIVALYEQNAELLAGSRPLRN
;
A
#
# COMPACT_ATOMS: atom_id res chain seq x y z
N MET A 1 15.28 -31.87 22.19
CA MET A 1 14.65 -31.30 23.40
C MET A 1 14.41 -29.83 23.12
N PHE A 2 13.22 -29.46 22.63
CA PHE A 2 12.84 -28.07 22.46
C PHE A 2 12.36 -27.56 23.83
N GLY A 3 13.02 -26.54 24.38
CA GLY A 3 12.56 -25.86 25.59
C GLY A 3 11.18 -25.23 25.36
N PRO A 4 10.48 -24.78 26.42
CA PRO A 4 9.15 -24.19 26.28
C PRO A 4 9.21 -23.07 25.24
N ASP A 5 8.41 -23.23 24.19
CA ASP A 5 8.30 -22.31 23.05
C ASP A 5 7.81 -20.97 23.57
N GLN A 6 8.75 -20.08 23.95
CA GLN A 6 8.41 -18.74 24.40
C GLN A 6 7.83 -18.03 23.20
N ALA A 7 6.50 -17.87 23.20
CA ALA A 7 5.77 -17.36 22.05
C ALA A 7 6.38 -16.04 21.58
N ARG A 8 6.95 -16.05 20.36
CA ARG A 8 7.56 -14.86 19.77
C ARG A 8 6.57 -13.70 19.77
N PRO A 9 6.94 -12.49 20.25
CA PRO A 9 6.09 -11.31 20.21
C PRO A 9 5.59 -11.07 18.79
N VAL A 10 4.34 -10.58 18.71
CA VAL A 10 3.68 -10.26 17.44
C VAL A 10 3.76 -8.77 17.23
N VAL A 11 4.25 -8.36 16.05
CA VAL A 11 4.23 -6.97 15.58
C VAL A 11 3.08 -6.82 14.60
N ARG A 12 2.07 -6.04 14.99
CA ARG A 12 0.88 -5.73 14.19
C ARG A 12 1.19 -4.54 13.30
N LEU A 13 1.32 -4.81 12.02
CA LEU A 13 1.58 -3.83 10.96
C LEU A 13 0.29 -3.56 10.20
N THR A 14 -0.19 -2.32 10.23
CA THR A 14 -1.36 -1.90 9.46
C THR A 14 -1.02 -1.12 8.22
N ALA A 15 -1.74 -1.35 7.14
CA ALA A 15 -1.63 -0.57 5.92
C ALA A 15 -2.93 -0.65 5.09
N GLY A 16 -3.10 0.28 4.15
CA GLY A 16 -4.09 0.14 3.07
C GLY A 16 -3.75 -1.05 2.17
N THR A 17 -4.75 -1.61 1.48
CA THR A 17 -4.60 -2.87 0.71
C THR A 17 -3.46 -2.81 -0.29
N ALA A 18 -3.32 -1.73 -1.06
CA ALA A 18 -2.23 -1.60 -2.03
C ALA A 18 -0.85 -1.67 -1.37
N THR A 19 -0.65 -0.95 -0.26
CA THR A 19 0.60 -1.00 0.50
C THR A 19 0.82 -2.35 1.16
N ALA A 20 -0.24 -2.99 1.69
CA ALA A 20 -0.14 -4.33 2.25
C ALA A 20 0.31 -5.36 1.20
N MET A 21 -0.22 -5.29 -0.03
CA MET A 21 0.21 -6.14 -1.15
C MET A 21 1.70 -5.94 -1.48
N PHE A 22 2.17 -4.69 -1.55
CA PHE A 22 3.59 -4.38 -1.77
C PHE A 22 4.50 -4.92 -0.65
N LEU A 23 4.11 -4.71 0.61
CA LEU A 23 4.86 -5.22 1.76
C LEU A 23 4.87 -6.77 1.79
N ALA A 24 3.78 -7.40 1.38
CA ALA A 24 3.67 -8.86 1.28
C ALA A 24 4.56 -9.42 0.15
N ASP A 25 4.60 -8.78 -1.02
CA ASP A 25 5.52 -9.14 -2.12
C ASP A 25 6.99 -9.06 -1.65
N LYS A 26 7.29 -8.10 -0.78
CA LYS A 26 8.63 -7.89 -0.20
C LYS A 26 8.82 -8.54 1.16
N PHE A 27 7.97 -9.50 1.56
CA PHE A 27 7.94 -10.03 2.93
C PHE A 27 9.30 -10.48 3.46
N CYS A 28 10.14 -11.12 2.62
CA CYS A 28 11.47 -11.57 3.02
C CYS A 28 12.37 -10.43 3.51
N THR A 29 12.20 -9.18 3.05
CA THR A 29 13.00 -8.05 3.57
C THR A 29 12.55 -7.61 4.95
N LEU A 30 11.30 -7.91 5.32
CA LEU A 30 10.68 -7.52 6.59
C LEU A 30 10.87 -8.58 7.68
N SER A 31 10.83 -9.87 7.31
CA SER A 31 11.04 -10.98 8.24
C SER A 31 11.91 -12.08 7.64
N GLN A 32 12.82 -12.60 8.45
CA GLN A 32 13.83 -13.59 8.10
C GLN A 32 13.76 -14.80 9.05
N PRO A 33 14.16 -16.00 8.60
CA PRO A 33 14.33 -17.14 9.49
C PRO A 33 15.24 -16.80 10.68
N GLY A 34 14.79 -17.12 11.90
CA GLY A 34 15.52 -16.82 13.13
C GLY A 34 15.14 -15.50 13.81
N ASP A 35 14.27 -14.68 13.20
CA ASP A 35 13.73 -13.50 13.89
C ASP A 35 12.99 -13.89 15.18
N ALA A 36 13.28 -13.14 16.24
CA ALA A 36 12.67 -13.29 17.56
C ALA A 36 11.22 -12.75 17.64
N PHE A 37 10.60 -12.40 16.51
CA PHE A 37 9.23 -11.87 16.43
C PHE A 37 8.47 -12.52 15.27
N ARG A 38 7.15 -12.25 15.21
CA ARG A 38 6.28 -12.56 14.07
C ARG A 38 5.56 -11.31 13.61
N LEU A 39 5.25 -11.21 12.33
CA LEU A 39 4.44 -10.12 11.78
C LEU A 39 2.97 -10.54 11.68
N ASN A 40 2.07 -9.62 12.03
CA ASN A 40 0.64 -9.70 11.74
C ASN A 40 0.25 -8.51 10.87
N PHE A 41 -0.23 -8.79 9.65
CA PHE A 41 -0.69 -7.76 8.72
C PHE A 41 -2.17 -7.49 8.96
N VAL A 42 -2.50 -6.23 9.23
CA VAL A 42 -3.87 -5.78 9.46
C VAL A 42 -4.23 -4.77 8.36
N THR A 43 -4.91 -5.26 7.34
CA THR A 43 -5.25 -4.47 6.14
C THR A 43 -6.58 -3.75 6.32
N THR A 44 -6.61 -2.46 5.99
CA THR A 44 -7.79 -1.61 6.18
C THR A 44 -7.73 -0.37 5.29
N GLU A 45 -8.86 0.03 4.72
CA GLU A 45 -9.00 1.35 4.09
C GLU A 45 -9.51 2.42 5.07
N ALA A 46 -10.00 2.00 6.24
CA ALA A 46 -10.33 2.89 7.33
C ALA A 46 -9.07 3.30 8.10
N VAL A 47 -9.04 4.53 8.59
CA VAL A 47 -8.03 4.97 9.55
C VAL A 47 -8.27 4.21 10.85
N LEU A 48 -7.47 3.17 11.10
CA LEU A 48 -7.49 2.49 12.39
C LEU A 48 -6.86 3.36 13.47
N ASP A 49 -7.44 3.27 14.66
CA ASP A 49 -6.98 4.01 15.82
C ASP A 49 -5.73 3.35 16.40
N ILE A 50 -4.57 3.90 16.02
CA ILE A 50 -3.28 3.48 16.57
C ILE A 50 -3.20 3.89 18.05
N ALA A 51 -3.89 4.94 18.51
CA ALA A 51 -3.80 5.41 19.89
C ALA A 51 -4.33 4.39 20.92
N HIS A 52 -5.28 3.52 20.53
CA HIS A 52 -5.84 2.48 21.40
C HIS A 52 -4.99 1.19 21.49
N ARG A 53 -3.72 1.20 21.06
CA ARG A 53 -2.78 0.06 21.12
C ARG A 53 -3.26 -1.21 20.41
N GLU A 54 -4.20 -1.09 19.48
CA GLU A 54 -4.66 -2.20 18.63
C GLU A 54 -3.61 -2.58 17.56
N VAL A 55 -2.63 -1.70 17.35
CA VAL A 55 -1.64 -1.75 16.27
C VAL A 55 -0.29 -1.28 16.81
N ASP A 56 0.80 -1.94 16.40
CA ASP A 56 2.14 -1.55 16.83
C ASP A 56 2.79 -0.59 15.83
N LEU A 57 2.60 -0.84 14.53
CA LEU A 57 3.11 -0.05 13.41
C LEU A 57 2.02 0.20 12.36
N GLY A 58 1.99 1.40 11.77
CA GLY A 58 1.06 1.74 10.70
C GLY A 58 1.72 2.50 9.57
N ILE A 59 1.47 2.08 8.33
CA ILE A 59 1.79 2.88 7.14
C ILE A 59 0.58 3.72 6.77
N ARG A 60 0.75 5.03 6.68
CA ARG A 60 -0.31 6.00 6.40
C ARG A 60 0.16 7.01 5.37
N ASN A 61 -0.78 7.61 4.64
CA ASN A 61 -0.46 8.64 3.64
C ASN A 61 -0.37 10.05 4.24
N ARG A 62 -0.40 10.15 5.57
CA ARG A 62 -0.29 11.36 6.39
C ARG A 62 0.39 11.03 7.72
N PRO A 63 1.05 11.98 8.38
CA PRO A 63 1.57 11.79 9.74
C PRO A 63 0.42 11.64 10.75
N ALA A 64 0.73 11.14 11.94
CA ALA A 64 -0.18 11.17 13.07
C ALA A 64 -0.45 12.63 13.50
N GLU A 65 -1.71 12.94 13.79
CA GLU A 65 -2.15 14.30 14.14
C GLU A 65 -2.22 14.54 15.66
N ALA A 66 -2.40 13.50 16.46
CA ALA A 66 -2.54 13.60 17.91
C ALA A 66 -2.16 12.31 18.65
N GLY A 67 -2.07 12.39 19.97
CA GLY A 67 -1.76 11.28 20.87
C GLY A 67 -0.26 11.03 21.07
N ASN A 68 0.08 10.00 21.84
CA ASN A 68 1.46 9.59 22.08
C ASN A 68 2.02 8.77 20.90
N LEU A 69 1.97 9.34 19.69
CA LEU A 69 2.38 8.71 18.45
C LEU A 69 3.60 9.42 17.86
N ALA A 70 4.55 8.64 17.37
CA ALA A 70 5.66 9.11 16.56
C ALA A 70 5.37 8.84 15.09
N SER A 71 5.79 9.77 14.22
CA SER A 71 5.69 9.63 12.76
C SER A 71 7.06 9.79 12.12
N ARG A 72 7.38 8.94 11.15
CA ARG A 72 8.56 9.05 10.30
C ARG A 72 8.14 9.08 8.83
N PRO A 73 8.49 10.10 8.04
CA PRO A 73 8.25 10.09 6.60
C PRO A 73 9.07 8.96 5.95
N LEU A 74 8.46 8.26 5.00
CA LEU A 74 9.06 7.14 4.27
C LEU A 74 9.36 7.48 2.81
N GLY A 75 8.47 8.19 2.12
CA GLY A 75 8.67 8.55 0.72
C GLY A 75 7.42 9.09 0.03
N VAL A 76 7.61 9.63 -1.18
CA VAL A 76 6.54 10.15 -2.02
C VAL A 76 5.86 9.00 -2.75
N LEU A 77 4.55 8.89 -2.58
CA LEU A 77 3.68 7.94 -3.25
C LEU A 77 2.99 8.62 -4.44
N ARG A 78 3.19 8.06 -5.62
CA ARG A 78 2.57 8.52 -6.86
C ARG A 78 1.55 7.51 -7.35
N PHE A 79 0.60 7.99 -8.15
CA PHE A 79 -0.48 7.21 -8.74
C PHE A 79 -0.49 7.41 -10.26
N ALA A 80 -0.95 6.39 -10.97
CA ALA A 80 -1.22 6.44 -12.40
C ALA A 80 -2.44 5.56 -12.73
N SER A 81 -2.91 5.65 -13.96
CA SER A 81 -3.87 4.70 -14.51
C SER A 81 -3.12 3.48 -15.07
N TYR A 82 -3.70 2.29 -14.89
CA TYR A 82 -3.13 1.02 -15.32
C TYR A 82 -4.18 0.20 -16.05
N ARG A 83 -3.71 -0.66 -16.96
CA ARG A 83 -4.50 -1.66 -17.67
C ARG A 83 -3.75 -2.98 -17.72
N SER A 84 -4.46 -4.05 -18.04
CA SER A 84 -3.82 -5.31 -18.42
C SER A 84 -2.89 -5.11 -19.62
N TRP A 85 -1.66 -5.60 -19.52
CA TRP A 85 -0.69 -5.62 -20.62
C TRP A 85 -1.23 -6.37 -21.84
N ALA A 86 -2.06 -7.40 -21.63
CA ALA A 86 -2.66 -8.19 -22.69
C ALA A 86 -3.66 -7.41 -23.55
N VAL A 87 -4.08 -6.20 -23.15
CA VAL A 87 -5.08 -5.38 -23.84
C VAL A 87 -4.46 -4.08 -24.37
N PRO A 88 -3.91 -4.06 -25.60
CA PRO A 88 -2.98 -3.02 -26.04
C PRO A 88 -3.59 -1.64 -26.33
N ARG A 89 -4.91 -1.53 -26.45
CA ARG A 89 -5.62 -0.31 -26.87
C ARG A 89 -6.39 0.32 -25.70
N PRO A 90 -5.76 1.19 -24.88
CA PRO A 90 -6.41 1.83 -23.74
C PRO A 90 -7.61 2.70 -24.14
N GLU A 91 -7.60 3.30 -25.32
CA GLU A 91 -8.66 4.19 -25.82
C GLU A 91 -10.00 3.49 -26.06
N LEU A 92 -10.00 2.16 -26.09
CA LEU A 92 -11.21 1.34 -26.24
C LEU A 92 -11.72 0.79 -24.90
N LEU A 93 -11.03 1.10 -23.80
CA LEU A 93 -11.37 0.60 -22.49
C LEU A 93 -12.16 1.63 -21.70
N GLU A 94 -13.22 1.15 -21.06
CA GLU A 94 -13.89 1.83 -19.98
C GLU A 94 -13.13 1.62 -18.66
N TRP A 95 -13.57 2.28 -17.60
CA TRP A 95 -12.89 2.31 -16.32
C TRP A 95 -13.41 1.26 -15.35
N VAL A 96 -12.49 0.75 -14.53
CA VAL A 96 -12.76 -0.05 -13.34
C VAL A 96 -12.70 0.89 -12.15
N ALA A 97 -13.84 1.07 -11.48
CA ALA A 97 -13.95 2.00 -10.36
C ALA A 97 -14.15 1.27 -9.02
N MET A 98 -13.80 1.96 -7.95
CA MET A 98 -14.34 1.62 -6.63
C MET A 98 -15.71 2.26 -6.50
N ASP A 99 -16.71 1.54 -5.99
CA ASP A 99 -18.04 2.12 -5.84
C ASP A 99 -18.01 3.34 -4.89
N PRO A 100 -18.88 4.36 -5.11
CA PRO A 100 -18.83 5.61 -4.34
C PRO A 100 -18.96 5.44 -2.82
N THR A 101 -19.66 4.40 -2.36
CA THR A 101 -19.89 4.17 -0.92
C THR A 101 -18.65 3.63 -0.21
N HIS A 102 -17.73 3.00 -0.95
CA HIS A 102 -16.46 2.48 -0.44
C HIS A 102 -15.24 3.34 -0.83
N ALA A 103 -15.42 4.35 -1.70
CA ALA A 103 -14.38 5.28 -2.17
C ALA A 103 -13.85 6.24 -1.07
N ARG A 104 -13.14 5.70 -0.08
CA ARG A 104 -12.59 6.43 1.07
C ARG A 104 -11.25 7.10 0.79
N HIS A 105 -10.48 6.60 -0.16
CA HIS A 105 -9.19 7.18 -0.55
C HIS A 105 -9.36 8.26 -1.64
N PRO A 106 -8.56 9.35 -1.66
CA PRO A 106 -8.58 10.34 -2.74
C PRO A 106 -8.50 9.72 -4.14
N ALA A 107 -7.60 8.76 -4.35
CA ALA A 107 -7.46 8.04 -5.62
C ALA A 107 -8.75 7.32 -6.09
N ALA A 108 -9.54 6.78 -5.16
CA ALA A 108 -10.81 6.13 -5.49
C ALA A 108 -11.89 7.15 -5.87
N ARG A 109 -11.89 8.34 -5.23
CA ARG A 109 -12.83 9.43 -5.56
C ARG A 109 -12.48 10.16 -6.84
N TRP A 110 -11.19 10.34 -7.10
CA TRP A 110 -10.70 11.09 -8.27
C TRP A 110 -11.33 10.62 -9.57
N LEU A 111 -11.52 9.31 -9.73
CA LEU A 111 -12.15 8.71 -10.91
C LEU A 111 -13.61 9.17 -11.11
N HIS A 112 -14.38 9.26 -10.02
CA HIS A 112 -15.75 9.77 -10.04
C HIS A 112 -15.80 11.26 -10.40
N ASP A 113 -14.80 12.03 -9.97
CA ASP A 113 -14.67 13.45 -10.30
C ASP A 113 -14.32 13.67 -11.79
N GLN A 114 -13.77 12.67 -12.48
CA GLN A 114 -13.42 12.76 -13.90
C GLN A 114 -14.59 12.54 -14.87
N ASN A 115 -15.76 12.07 -14.39
CA ASN A 115 -16.93 11.74 -15.22
C ASN A 115 -16.60 10.80 -16.42
N LEU A 116 -15.84 9.74 -16.14
CA LEU A 116 -15.39 8.75 -17.13
C LEU A 116 -16.39 7.59 -17.25
N PRO A 117 -16.48 6.92 -18.42
CA PRO A 117 -17.34 5.75 -18.57
C PRO A 117 -16.80 4.57 -17.74
N VAL A 118 -17.64 4.02 -16.87
CA VAL A 118 -17.28 2.92 -15.95
C VAL A 118 -17.95 1.63 -16.43
N ALA A 119 -17.14 0.61 -16.73
CA ALA A 119 -17.62 -0.71 -17.12
C ALA A 119 -18.01 -1.57 -15.92
N VAL A 120 -17.25 -1.45 -14.82
CA VAL A 120 -17.41 -2.29 -13.63
C VAL A 120 -16.96 -1.55 -12.37
N GLU A 121 -17.71 -1.75 -11.29
CA GLU A 121 -17.40 -1.25 -9.96
C GLU A 121 -17.10 -2.40 -8.99
N ALA A 122 -16.27 -2.13 -7.99
CA ALA A 122 -16.03 -3.04 -6.88
C ALA A 122 -15.91 -2.29 -5.55
N ASN A 123 -16.11 -2.99 -4.44
CA ASN A 123 -16.06 -2.41 -3.09
C ASN A 123 -14.71 -2.59 -2.38
N SER A 124 -13.71 -3.15 -3.06
CA SER A 124 -12.39 -3.39 -2.49
C SER A 124 -11.27 -3.07 -3.47
N VAL A 125 -10.16 -2.54 -2.95
CA VAL A 125 -8.96 -2.23 -3.73
C VAL A 125 -8.40 -3.49 -4.39
N ALA A 126 -8.44 -4.63 -3.70
CA ALA A 126 -7.97 -5.90 -4.23
C ALA A 126 -8.80 -6.37 -5.43
N THR A 127 -10.13 -6.24 -5.37
CA THR A 127 -11.00 -6.61 -6.49
C THR A 127 -10.81 -5.67 -7.68
N VAL A 128 -10.69 -4.35 -7.45
CA VAL A 128 -10.34 -3.40 -8.51
C VAL A 128 -9.03 -3.80 -9.19
N HIS A 129 -7.99 -4.13 -8.41
CA HIS A 129 -6.71 -4.58 -8.93
C HIS A 129 -6.83 -5.83 -9.82
N GLU A 130 -7.53 -6.87 -9.35
CA GLU A 130 -7.72 -8.11 -10.12
C GLU A 130 -8.57 -7.90 -11.38
N LEU A 131 -9.59 -7.04 -11.35
CA LEU A 131 -10.38 -6.68 -12.53
C LEU A 131 -9.52 -6.00 -13.62
N VAL A 132 -8.65 -5.07 -13.21
CA VAL A 132 -7.72 -4.42 -14.14
C VAL A 132 -6.72 -5.43 -14.71
N ARG A 133 -6.18 -6.32 -13.88
CA ARG A 133 -5.28 -7.41 -14.33
C ARG A 133 -5.96 -8.35 -15.33
N ALA A 134 -7.23 -8.68 -15.10
CA ALA A 134 -8.05 -9.52 -15.96
C ALA A 134 -8.45 -8.82 -17.28
N GLY A 135 -8.16 -7.52 -17.43
CA GLY A 135 -8.45 -6.77 -18.65
C GLY A 135 -9.87 -6.19 -18.72
N ALA A 136 -10.56 -6.08 -17.58
CA ALA A 136 -11.90 -5.52 -17.53
C ALA A 136 -11.95 -4.01 -17.85
N GLY A 137 -10.82 -3.30 -17.76
CA GLY A 137 -10.74 -1.88 -18.05
C GLY A 137 -9.49 -1.22 -17.50
N ILE A 138 -9.55 0.11 -17.36
CA ILE A 138 -8.48 0.95 -16.78
C ILE A 138 -8.81 1.27 -15.31
N GLY A 139 -7.85 1.12 -14.40
CA GLY A 139 -8.02 1.52 -12.99
C GLY A 139 -6.89 2.40 -12.47
N VAL A 140 -7.19 3.20 -11.46
CA VAL A 140 -6.21 4.05 -10.75
C VAL A 140 -5.66 3.32 -9.54
N MET A 141 -4.33 3.27 -9.42
CA MET A 141 -3.64 2.63 -8.30
C MET A 141 -2.27 3.26 -8.07
N PRO A 142 -1.65 3.09 -6.87
CA PRO A 142 -0.33 3.62 -6.63
C PRO A 142 0.74 2.89 -7.43
N CYS A 143 1.81 3.60 -7.77
CA CYS A 143 2.92 3.06 -8.55
C CYS A 143 3.57 1.85 -7.86
N LEU A 144 3.64 1.83 -6.53
CA LEU A 144 4.20 0.68 -5.78
C LEU A 144 3.47 -0.65 -6.00
N THR A 145 2.22 -0.64 -6.48
CA THR A 145 1.52 -1.86 -6.90
C THR A 145 1.48 -1.99 -8.41
N GLY A 146 1.07 -0.93 -9.13
CA GLY A 146 0.86 -1.01 -10.57
C GLY A 146 2.15 -1.20 -11.36
N ASP A 147 3.24 -0.54 -10.98
CA ASP A 147 4.52 -0.67 -11.66
C ASP A 147 5.26 -1.96 -11.29
N CYS A 148 4.87 -2.66 -10.23
CA CYS A 148 5.48 -3.93 -9.84
C CYS A 148 4.80 -5.13 -10.51
N ASP A 149 3.59 -4.96 -11.01
CA ASP A 149 2.78 -6.05 -11.49
C ASP A 149 3.13 -6.42 -12.94
N PRO A 150 3.65 -7.63 -13.20
CA PRO A 150 3.99 -8.09 -14.55
C PRO A 150 2.77 -8.33 -15.45
N SER A 151 1.55 -8.19 -14.94
CA SER A 151 0.31 -8.27 -15.72
C SER A 151 -0.17 -6.91 -16.17
N LEU A 152 0.38 -5.83 -15.61
CA LEU A 152 -0.08 -4.47 -15.83
C LEU A 152 0.92 -3.64 -16.64
N THR A 153 0.40 -2.56 -17.21
CA THR A 153 1.16 -1.47 -17.81
C THR A 153 0.39 -0.18 -17.60
N ARG A 154 1.08 0.96 -17.62
CA ARG A 154 0.44 2.27 -17.47
C ARG A 154 -0.47 2.56 -18.67
N ALA A 155 -1.60 3.18 -18.39
CA ALA A 155 -2.57 3.64 -19.39
C ALA A 155 -2.56 5.17 -19.55
N GLY A 156 -1.73 5.88 -18.79
CA GLY A 156 -1.65 7.33 -18.77
C GLY A 156 -0.47 7.86 -17.95
N PRO A 157 -0.29 9.19 -17.89
CA PRO A 157 0.77 9.79 -17.08
C PRO A 157 0.51 9.62 -15.58
N LEU A 158 1.49 10.01 -14.77
CA LEU A 158 1.29 10.15 -13.33
C LEU A 158 0.21 11.20 -13.07
N ILE A 159 -0.63 10.96 -12.07
CA ILE A 159 -1.71 11.86 -11.66
C ILE A 159 -1.17 12.76 -10.55
N GLU A 160 -0.81 14.00 -10.88
CA GLU A 160 -0.17 14.94 -9.93
C GLU A 160 -1.04 15.20 -8.68
N ASP A 161 -2.35 15.36 -8.87
CA ASP A 161 -3.34 15.63 -7.81
C ASP A 161 -3.43 14.53 -6.74
N LEU A 162 -2.90 13.34 -7.03
CA LEU A 162 -2.89 12.19 -6.13
C LEU A 162 -1.53 11.98 -5.45
N THR A 163 -0.59 12.92 -5.57
CA THR A 163 0.72 12.82 -4.91
C THR A 163 0.58 12.89 -3.40
N GLU A 164 1.07 11.87 -2.70
CA GLU A 164 1.00 11.76 -1.24
C GLU A 164 2.40 11.44 -0.66
N THR A 165 2.57 11.64 0.65
CA THR A 165 3.78 11.20 1.37
C THR A 165 3.42 10.10 2.35
N GLN A 166 3.97 8.90 2.18
CA GLN A 166 3.77 7.83 3.16
C GLN A 166 4.61 8.06 4.41
N HIS A 167 4.02 7.75 5.55
CA HIS A 167 4.59 7.86 6.88
C HIS A 167 4.44 6.52 7.60
N LEU A 168 5.50 6.16 8.33
CA LEU A 168 5.45 5.13 9.36
C LEU A 168 5.02 5.78 10.67
N VAL A 169 3.88 5.35 11.20
CA VAL A 169 3.29 5.78 12.46
C VAL A 169 3.42 4.65 13.49
N MET A 170 3.78 5.00 14.72
CA MET A 170 4.02 4.05 15.81
C MET A 170 3.77 4.70 17.17
N HIS A 171 3.59 3.92 18.22
CA HIS A 171 3.62 4.45 19.58
C HIS A 171 5.02 4.96 19.94
N ALA A 172 5.08 6.16 20.53
CA ALA A 172 6.36 6.77 20.88
C ALA A 172 7.15 5.94 21.91
N ASP A 173 6.45 5.28 22.84
CA ASP A 173 7.05 4.47 23.90
C ASP A 173 7.58 3.13 23.37
N ASP A 174 6.86 2.52 22.41
CA ASP A 174 7.17 1.16 21.94
C ASP A 174 8.26 1.14 20.85
N ARG A 175 8.54 2.28 20.20
CA ARG A 175 9.50 2.36 19.07
C ARG A 175 10.94 1.94 19.41
N HIS A 176 11.25 1.87 20.71
CA HIS A 176 12.56 1.48 21.23
C HIS A 176 12.63 -0.01 21.60
N LEU A 177 11.51 -0.73 21.61
CA LEU A 177 11.50 -2.18 21.83
C LEU A 177 12.29 -2.88 20.72
N PRO A 178 13.21 -3.82 21.04
CA PRO A 178 14.13 -4.38 20.04
C PRO A 178 13.45 -4.97 18.79
N HIS A 179 12.35 -5.70 18.99
CA HIS A 179 11.60 -6.31 17.88
C HIS A 179 10.86 -5.28 17.03
N ILE A 180 10.28 -4.24 17.65
CA ILE A 180 9.64 -3.12 16.94
C ILE A 180 10.68 -2.33 16.15
N ARG A 181 11.81 -2.00 16.78
CA ARG A 181 12.89 -1.26 16.13
C ARG A 181 13.44 -2.00 14.92
N CYS A 182 13.62 -3.32 15.03
CA CYS A 182 14.06 -4.15 13.91
C CYS A 182 13.10 -4.05 12.71
N VAL A 183 11.79 -4.12 12.95
CA VAL A 183 10.78 -3.98 11.88
C VAL A 183 10.77 -2.56 11.31
N ILE A 184 10.88 -1.52 12.15
CA ILE A 184 11.00 -0.12 11.72
C ILE A 184 12.19 0.04 10.75
N ASP A 185 13.36 -0.47 11.12
CA ASP A 185 14.57 -0.36 10.31
C ASP A 185 14.44 -1.05 8.96
N ARG A 186 13.83 -2.24 8.94
CA ARG A 186 13.58 -2.98 7.70
C ARG A 186 12.55 -2.32 6.80
N ILE A 187 11.47 -1.76 7.35
CA ILE A 187 10.48 -0.98 6.58
C ILE A 187 11.16 0.24 5.97
N VAL A 188 11.92 1.00 6.76
CA VAL A 188 12.64 2.18 6.29
C VAL A 188 13.58 1.83 5.14
N ALA A 189 14.42 0.81 5.32
CA ALA A 189 15.35 0.38 4.29
C ALA A 189 14.63 -0.10 3.02
N LEU A 190 13.49 -0.81 3.17
CA LEU A 190 12.67 -1.24 2.04
C LEU A 190 12.14 -0.03 1.25
N TYR A 191 11.64 0.99 1.94
CA TYR A 191 11.13 2.20 1.29
C TYR A 191 12.24 3.00 0.60
N GLU A 192 13.40 3.15 1.24
CA GLU A 192 14.57 3.82 0.64
C GLU A 192 15.03 3.10 -0.63
N GLN A 193 15.10 1.76 -0.63
CA GLN A 193 15.48 0.95 -1.79
C GLN A 193 14.45 1.01 -2.94
N ASN A 194 13.22 1.41 -2.66
CA ASN A 194 12.12 1.47 -3.62
C ASN A 194 11.64 2.91 -3.87
N ALA A 195 12.40 3.92 -3.46
CA ALA A 195 11.97 5.32 -3.57
C ALA A 195 11.57 5.72 -5.00
N GLU A 196 12.35 5.30 -6.01
CA GLU A 196 12.04 5.55 -7.42
C GLU A 196 10.76 4.84 -7.89
N LEU A 197 10.49 3.63 -7.38
CA LEU A 197 9.28 2.88 -7.69
C LEU A 197 8.05 3.60 -7.10
N LEU A 198 8.13 4.03 -5.83
CA LEU A 198 7.07 4.78 -5.17
C LEU A 198 6.79 6.11 -5.88
N ALA A 199 7.85 6.78 -6.33
CA ALA A 199 7.79 8.02 -7.10
C ALA A 199 7.35 7.81 -8.56
N GLY A 200 7.10 6.57 -8.99
CA GLY A 200 6.70 6.26 -10.36
C GLY A 200 7.78 6.55 -11.41
N SER A 201 9.04 6.56 -11.03
CA SER A 201 10.20 6.73 -11.93
C SER A 201 10.76 5.39 -12.43
N ARG A 202 10.29 4.26 -11.90
CA ARG A 202 10.75 2.91 -12.25
C ARG A 202 9.59 1.97 -12.62
N PRO A 203 8.88 2.22 -13.74
CA PRO A 203 7.87 1.29 -14.23
C PRO A 203 8.52 -0.03 -14.69
N LEU A 204 7.92 -1.18 -14.35
CA LEU A 204 8.35 -2.47 -14.91
C LEU A 204 8.12 -2.55 -16.42
N ARG A 205 7.12 -1.82 -16.93
CA ARG A 205 6.77 -1.73 -18.35
C ARG A 205 6.45 -0.29 -18.75
N ASN A 206 7.04 0.15 -19.86
CA ASN A 206 6.75 1.43 -20.51
C ASN A 206 5.58 1.31 -21.48
#